data_AF-A0A392S3A8-F1
#
_entry.id   AF-A0A392S3A8-F1
#
_cell.length_a   1.000
_cell.length_b   1.000
_cell.length_c   1.000
_cell.angle_alpha   90.00
_cell.angle_beta   90.00
_cell.angle_gamma   90.00
#
_symmetry.space_group_name_H-M   'P 1'
#
loop_
_entity.id
_entity.type
_entity.pdbx_description
1 polymer ?
#
loop_
_entity_poly.entity_id
_entity_poly.type
_entity_poly.pdbx_seq_one_letter_code
_entity_poly.pdbx_strand_id
1 'polypeptide(L)' 'ANMAAAVIDQTAAKNPRDLEKRDRALRNDESKGLIEFRHHKPPQFRGDVSPEEADLWLQEIEKIFE' A
#
# COMPACT_ATOMS: atom_id res chain seq x y z
N ALA A 1 -18.02 2.09 -21.27
CA ALA A 1 -16.79 2.07 -20.45
C ALA A 1 -16.15 3.46 -20.52
N ASN A 2 -16.09 4.16 -19.39
CA ASN A 2 -15.88 5.60 -19.34
C ASN A 2 -14.38 5.94 -19.43
N MET A 3 -13.83 5.94 -20.64
CA MET A 3 -12.46 6.43 -20.93
C MET A 3 -12.20 7.84 -20.37
N ALA A 4 -13.26 8.64 -20.20
CA ALA A 4 -13.18 9.98 -19.66
C ALA A 4 -12.68 10.04 -18.21
N ALA A 5 -13.03 9.06 -17.36
CA ALA A 5 -12.66 9.09 -15.94
C ALA A 5 -11.15 8.88 -15.72
N ALA A 6 -10.51 8.01 -16.52
CA ALA A 6 -9.06 7.78 -16.45
C ALA A 6 -8.25 8.96 -17.02
N VAL A 7 -8.82 9.73 -17.95
CA VAL A 7 -8.16 10.87 -18.58
C VAL A 7 -8.12 12.08 -17.63
N ILE A 8 -9.11 12.28 -16.75
CA ILE A 8 -9.13 13.43 -15.82
C ILE A 8 -7.93 13.39 -14.86
N ASP A 9 -7.59 12.20 -14.34
CA ASP A 9 -6.42 12.01 -13.48
C ASP A 9 -5.10 12.16 -14.23
N GLN A 10 -5.04 11.75 -15.51
CA GLN A 10 -3.84 11.85 -16.33
C GLN A 10 -3.60 13.29 -16.86
N THR A 11 -4.65 14.10 -17.01
CA THR A 11 -4.53 15.46 -17.59
C THR A 11 -4.17 16.53 -16.55
N ALA A 12 -4.33 16.27 -15.26
CA ALA A 12 -3.99 17.18 -14.17
C ALA A 12 -2.48 17.25 -13.87
N ALA A 13 -1.70 16.21 -14.20
CA ALA A 13 -0.28 16.10 -13.86
C ALA A 13 0.68 16.79 -14.86
N LYS A 14 0.25 17.83 -15.58
CA LYS A 14 1.04 18.47 -16.64
C LYS A 14 2.15 19.39 -16.13
N ASN A 15 2.15 19.78 -14.86
CA ASN A 15 3.19 20.63 -14.25
C ASN A 15 4.03 19.82 -13.26
N PRO A 16 5.38 19.92 -13.27
CA PRO A 16 6.26 19.28 -12.30
C PRO A 16 5.84 19.46 -10.83
N ARG A 17 5.24 20.61 -10.48
CA ARG A 17 4.74 20.88 -9.13
C ARG A 17 3.57 20.00 -8.71
N ASP A 18 2.70 19.64 -9.65
CA ASP A 18 1.55 18.79 -9.35
C ASP A 18 1.97 17.31 -9.27
N LEU A 19 2.98 16.91 -10.03
CA LEU A 19 3.64 15.62 -9.86
C LEU A 19 4.32 15.52 -8.48
N GLU A 20 5.08 16.53 -8.06
CA GLU A 20 5.72 16.55 -6.74
C GLU A 20 4.70 16.49 -5.60
N LYS A 21 3.57 17.20 -5.72
CA LYS A 21 2.47 17.11 -4.75
C LYS A 21 1.87 15.71 -4.69
N ARG A 22 1.68 15.05 -5.84
CA ARG A 22 1.20 13.66 -5.90
C ARG A 22 2.20 12.70 -5.26
N ASP A 23 3.48 12.81 -5.59
CA ASP A 23 4.53 11.98 -4.99
C ASP A 23 4.60 12.16 -3.48
N ARG A 24 4.46 13.40 -2.99
CA ARG A 24 4.38 13.69 -1.56
C ARG A 24 3.14 13.09 -0.91
N ALA A 25 1.98 13.21 -1.58
CA ALA A 25 0.74 12.62 -1.09
C ALA A 25 0.86 11.08 -1.00
N LEU A 26 1.42 10.42 -2.02
CA LEU A 26 1.67 8.98 -2.03
C LEU A 26 2.61 8.56 -0.90
N ARG A 27 3.74 9.24 -0.73
CA ARG A 27 4.68 8.97 0.38
C ARG A 27 4.04 9.13 1.75
N ASN A 28 3.19 10.14 1.91
CA ASN A 28 2.45 10.36 3.14
C ASN A 28 1.41 9.25 3.38
N ASP A 29 0.76 8.77 2.32
CA ASP A 29 -0.23 7.69 2.42
C ASP A 29 0.44 6.34 2.72
N GLU A 30 1.57 6.04 2.07
CA GLU A 30 2.43 4.90 2.40
C GLU A 30 2.89 4.96 3.86
N SER A 31 3.26 6.15 4.35
CA SER A 31 3.66 6.36 5.74
C SER A 31 2.50 6.10 6.71
N LYS A 32 1.28 6.52 6.37
CA LYS A 32 0.07 6.24 7.16
C LYS A 32 -0.24 4.75 7.18
N GLY A 33 -0.22 4.08 6.02
CA GLY A 33 -0.44 2.64 5.92
C GLY A 33 0.56 1.85 6.75
N LEU A 34 1.83 2.25 6.75
CA LEU A 34 2.86 1.60 7.57
C LEU A 34 2.68 1.83 9.07
N ILE A 35 2.23 3.03 9.47
CA ILE A 35 1.92 3.33 10.88
C ILE A 35 0.75 2.48 11.35
N GLU A 36 -0.33 2.42 10.57
CA GLU A 36 -1.51 1.61 10.89
C GLU A 36 -1.16 0.13 10.96
N PHE A 37 -0.43 -0.38 9.97
CA PHE A 37 0.07 -1.74 9.96
C PHE A 37 0.86 -2.07 11.24
N ARG A 38 1.75 -1.19 11.69
CA ARG A 38 2.51 -1.38 12.95
C ARG A 38 1.63 -1.31 14.19
N HIS A 39 0.56 -0.51 14.18
CA HIS A 39 -0.39 -0.40 15.29
C HIS A 39 -1.12 -1.72 15.54
N HIS A 40 -1.40 -2.49 14.48
CA HIS A 40 -2.00 -3.83 14.57
C HIS A 40 -1.05 -4.93 15.07
N LYS A 41 0.23 -4.62 15.36
CA LYS A 41 1.23 -5.56 15.89
C LYS A 41 1.32 -6.85 15.06
N PRO A 42 1.73 -6.76 13.79
CA PRO A 42 1.75 -7.90 12.88
C PRO A 42 2.65 -9.02 13.41
N PRO A 43 2.29 -10.29 13.19
CA PRO A 43 3.15 -11.41 13.53
C PRO A 43 4.49 -11.31 12.80
N GLN A 44 5.58 -11.69 13.48
CA GLN A 44 6.90 -11.74 12.86
C GLN A 44 7.06 -13.01 12.04
N PHE A 45 7.52 -12.86 10.81
CA PHE A 45 7.95 -14.00 10.01
C PHE A 45 9.30 -14.50 10.53
N ARG A 46 9.35 -15.76 10.99
CA ARG A 46 10.59 -16.36 11.53
C ARG A 46 11.51 -16.90 10.44
N GLY A 47 11.00 -17.05 9.21
CA GLY A 47 11.78 -17.56 8.09
C GLY A 47 12.15 -19.04 8.20
N ASP A 48 11.44 -19.78 9.05
CA ASP A 48 11.58 -21.23 9.16
C ASP A 48 11.12 -21.89 7.82
N VAL A 49 11.72 -23.04 7.50
CA VAL A 49 11.91 -23.52 6.11
C VAL A 49 10.63 -24.07 5.44
N SER A 50 9.49 -24.15 6.13
CA SER A 50 8.28 -24.77 5.58
C SER A 50 7.44 -23.76 4.77
N PRO A 51 7.09 -24.07 3.51
CA PRO A 51 6.12 -23.27 2.74
C PRO A 51 4.79 -23.08 3.48
N GLU A 52 4.38 -24.07 4.27
CA GLU A 52 3.15 -24.04 5.06
C GLU A 52 3.19 -22.96 6.15
N GLU A 53 4.34 -22.73 6.80
CA GLU A 53 4.47 -21.65 7.78
C GLU A 53 4.47 -20.26 7.15
N ALA A 54 5.00 -20.14 5.92
CA ALA A 54 4.91 -18.90 5.16
C ALA A 54 3.45 -18.61 4.76
N ASP A 55 2.70 -19.62 4.34
CA ASP A 55 1.27 -19.49 4.02
C ASP A 55 0.45 -19.09 5.26
N LEU A 56 0.70 -19.74 6.40
CA LEU A 56 0.04 -19.39 7.66
C LEU A 56 0.38 -17.97 8.11
N TRP A 57 1.64 -17.55 7.97
CA TRP A 57 2.04 -16.18 8.29
C TRP A 57 1.33 -15.16 7.38
N LEU A 58 1.23 -15.43 6.07
CA LEU A 58 0.51 -14.56 5.13
C LEU A 58 -0.98 -14.46 5.49
N GLN A 59 -1.63 -15.57 5.83
CA GLN A 59 -3.04 -15.54 6.27
C GLN A 59 -3.25 -14.67 7.52
N GLU A 60 -2.35 -14.73 8.49
CA GLU A 60 -2.45 -13.86 9.68
C GLU A 60 -2.17 -12.39 9.35
N ILE A 61 -1.32 -12.10 8.36
CA ILE A 61 -1.12 -10.73 7.86
C ILE A 61 -2.38 -10.21 7.15
N GLU A 62 -3.04 -11.03 6.34
CA GLU A 62 -4.24 -10.63 5.59
C GLU A 62 -5.38 -10.18 6.51
N LYS A 63 -5.54 -10.81 7.69
CA LYS A 63 -6.53 -10.42 8.72
C LYS A 63 -6.35 -9.00 9.27
N ILE A 64 -5.17 -8.40 9.11
CA ILE A 64 -4.91 -7.02 9.54
C ILE A 64 -5.56 -6.02 8.56
N PHE A 65 -5.79 -6.44 7.33
CA PHE A 65 -6.32 -5.60 6.25
C PHE A 65 -7.80 -5.88 5.93
N GLU A 66 -8.45 -6.84 6.59
CA GLU A 66 -9.91 -7.11 6.56
C GLU A 66 -10.69 -6.22 7.54
#